data_AF-A0A803LN37-F1
#
_entry.id   AF-A0A803LN37-F1
#
_cell.length_a   1.000
_cell.length_b   1.000
_cell.length_c   1.000
_cell.angle_alpha   90.00
_cell.angle_beta   90.00
_cell.angle_gamma   90.00
#
_symmetry.space_group_name_H-M   'P 1'
#
loop_
_entity.id
_entity.type
_entity.pdbx_description
1 polymer ?
#
loop_
_entity_poly.entity_id
_entity_poly.type
_entity_poly.pdbx_seq_one_letter_code
_entity_poly.pdbx_strand_id
1 'polypeptide(L)'
;MGSIDLQLENVNEDAELLKAHAEVYNHLFAYADTLALRAAIDLRIADIIHSHGHPMSLSQIASKLESPSPDVTCLARVMRMLVRKKIFTVDYNNTSGEEIVPLYGLTTTSMWLLHDQDLSLAPMFLTFTHPWIISAWFEISRSIKEGGTPFEKAYGQSFWERAAEDPEFNTMFNTGMAAATKPALDAVVKGYKDGFSELKGTLIDVGGGIGRMIAKIVKAYPHIKGINLDLPHVVASAPQHPGVTHVGGDMFKEIPNADAIIFKSILHDWTDEHCLKILKNCKKAVSQSKGKVIIVDVILNPDGKGLFDDAVIGCDLWLMADCVGGKERTEEEWRKLLKEAGFTTLNVIRLPTIMSLSIIEAVPQ
;
A
#
# COMPACT_ATOMS: atom_id res chain seq x y z
N MET A 1 -33.45 -28.96 37.83
CA MET A 1 -32.51 -28.86 36.69
C MET A 1 -32.81 -27.64 35.81
N GLY A 2 -34.05 -27.37 35.40
CA GLY A 2 -34.35 -26.22 34.51
C GLY A 2 -34.03 -24.78 34.98
N SER A 3 -33.82 -24.49 36.27
CA SER A 3 -33.51 -23.12 36.74
C SER A 3 -32.02 -22.76 36.67
N ILE A 4 -31.13 -23.76 36.66
CA ILE A 4 -29.68 -23.54 36.58
C ILE A 4 -29.28 -23.40 35.10
N ASP A 5 -29.89 -24.17 34.21
CA ASP A 5 -29.67 -24.09 32.76
C ASP A 5 -30.11 -22.72 32.21
N LEU A 6 -31.27 -22.20 32.62
CA LEU A 6 -31.73 -20.83 32.25
C LEU A 6 -30.82 -19.71 32.79
N GLN A 7 -30.21 -19.89 33.96
CA GLN A 7 -29.27 -18.90 34.51
C GLN A 7 -27.91 -18.94 33.80
N LEU A 8 -27.44 -20.12 33.40
CA LEU A 8 -26.21 -20.28 32.62
C LEU A 8 -26.37 -19.77 31.18
N GLU A 9 -27.54 -19.99 30.56
CA GLU A 9 -27.89 -19.41 29.25
C GLU A 9 -27.94 -17.88 29.32
N ASN A 10 -28.62 -17.29 30.30
CA ASN A 10 -28.69 -15.83 30.47
C ASN A 10 -27.32 -15.19 30.75
N VAL A 11 -26.45 -15.82 31.55
CA VAL A 11 -25.08 -15.33 31.80
C VAL A 11 -24.21 -15.39 30.54
N ASN A 12 -24.43 -16.39 29.68
CA ASN A 12 -23.73 -16.51 28.40
C ASN A 12 -24.23 -15.46 27.39
N GLU A 13 -25.54 -15.22 27.32
CA GLU A 13 -26.13 -14.14 26.51
C GLU A 13 -25.65 -12.75 26.94
N ASP A 14 -25.62 -12.46 28.24
CA ASP A 14 -25.10 -11.19 28.77
C ASP A 14 -23.60 -10.99 28.45
N ALA A 15 -22.82 -12.08 28.46
CA ALA A 15 -21.40 -12.05 28.11
C ALA A 15 -21.18 -11.81 26.60
N GLU A 16 -21.98 -12.44 25.73
CA GLU A 16 -21.93 -12.21 24.28
C GLU A 16 -22.37 -10.78 23.91
N LEU A 17 -23.41 -10.25 24.56
CA LEU A 17 -23.82 -8.85 24.40
C LEU A 17 -22.71 -7.88 24.80
N LEU A 18 -22.02 -8.13 25.92
CA LEU A 18 -20.91 -7.29 26.36
C LEU A 18 -19.73 -7.33 25.38
N LYS A 19 -19.41 -8.51 24.80
CA LYS A 19 -18.38 -8.64 23.76
C LYS A 19 -18.76 -7.84 22.51
N ALA A 20 -20.00 -7.97 22.04
CA ALA A 20 -20.50 -7.23 20.89
C ALA A 20 -20.47 -5.71 21.14
N HIS A 21 -20.86 -5.26 22.34
CA HIS A 21 -20.74 -3.86 22.73
C HIS A 21 -19.28 -3.38 22.67
N ALA A 22 -18.34 -4.15 23.23
CA ALA A 22 -16.93 -3.79 23.21
C ALA A 22 -16.38 -3.70 21.77
N GLU A 23 -16.82 -4.60 20.88
CA GLU A 23 -16.45 -4.60 19.47
C GLU A 23 -16.92 -3.32 18.75
N VAL A 24 -18.17 -2.91 18.96
CA VAL A 24 -18.70 -1.64 18.40
C VAL A 24 -17.88 -0.44 18.87
N TYR A 25 -17.52 -0.37 20.15
CA TYR A 25 -16.67 0.71 20.67
C TYR A 25 -15.25 0.69 20.10
N ASN A 26 -14.68 -0.49 19.86
CA ASN A 26 -13.39 -0.62 19.20
C ASN A 26 -13.43 -0.03 17.78
N HIS A 27 -14.50 -0.30 17.02
CA HIS A 27 -14.68 0.31 15.70
C HIS A 27 -14.94 1.82 15.76
N LEU A 28 -15.71 2.29 16.75
CA LEU A 28 -16.00 3.72 16.94
C LEU A 28 -14.72 4.54 17.08
N PHE A 29 -13.70 4.00 17.76
CA PHE A 29 -12.42 4.69 18.00
C PHE A 29 -11.27 4.20 17.10
N ALA A 30 -11.51 3.31 16.14
CA ALA A 30 -10.46 2.77 15.26
C ALA A 30 -9.75 3.87 14.46
N TYR A 31 -10.45 4.94 14.07
CA TYR A 31 -9.83 6.08 13.38
C TYR A 31 -8.74 6.76 14.22
N ALA A 32 -8.87 6.74 15.56
CA ALA A 32 -7.88 7.33 16.45
C ALA A 32 -6.58 6.52 16.46
N ASP A 33 -6.61 5.20 16.20
CA ASP A 33 -5.40 4.39 16.01
C ASP A 33 -4.58 4.92 14.83
N THR A 34 -5.24 5.09 13.69
CA THR A 34 -4.64 5.60 12.46
C THR A 34 -4.08 7.01 12.66
N LEU A 35 -4.87 7.92 13.24
CA LEU A 35 -4.46 9.32 13.39
C LEU A 35 -3.41 9.53 14.50
N ALA A 36 -3.43 8.73 15.57
CA ALA A 36 -2.36 8.74 16.57
C ALA A 36 -1.04 8.27 15.97
N LEU A 37 -1.08 7.25 15.12
CA LEU A 37 0.12 6.76 14.41
C LEU A 37 0.62 7.79 13.41
N ARG A 38 -0.28 8.39 12.62
CA ARG A 38 0.04 9.51 11.72
C ARG A 38 0.73 10.65 12.47
N ALA A 39 0.21 11.05 13.63
CA ALA A 39 0.80 12.10 14.45
C ALA A 39 2.22 11.73 14.94
N ALA A 40 2.46 10.47 15.31
CA ALA A 40 3.81 10.02 15.70
C ALA A 40 4.80 10.01 14.53
N ILE A 41 4.32 9.76 13.30
CA ILE A 41 5.11 9.88 12.06
C ILE A 41 5.40 11.35 11.78
N ASP A 42 4.39 12.23 11.77
CA ASP A 42 4.57 13.68 11.56
C ASP A 42 5.56 14.29 12.57
N LEU A 43 5.47 13.89 13.84
CA LEU A 43 6.36 14.33 14.91
C LEU A 43 7.72 13.62 14.92
N ARG A 44 7.98 12.71 13.96
CA ARG A 44 9.23 11.94 13.83
C ARG A 44 9.65 11.22 15.11
N ILE A 45 8.69 10.71 15.88
CA ILE A 45 8.96 10.11 17.20
C ILE A 45 9.88 8.89 17.07
N ALA A 46 9.66 8.05 16.05
CA ALA A 46 10.49 6.89 15.80
C ALA A 46 11.94 7.31 15.47
N ASP A 47 12.12 8.33 14.62
CA ASP A 47 13.43 8.87 14.25
C ASP A 47 14.16 9.44 15.47
N ILE A 48 13.46 10.18 16.33
CA ILE A 48 14.02 10.76 17.56
C ILE A 48 14.58 9.67 18.46
N ILE A 49 13.78 8.63 18.77
CA ILE A 49 14.22 7.51 19.61
C ILE A 49 15.37 6.74 18.93
N HIS A 50 15.26 6.50 17.62
CA HIS A 50 16.29 5.78 16.86
C HIS A 50 17.63 6.51 16.88
N SER A 51 17.62 7.83 16.63
CA SER A 51 18.82 8.67 16.62
C SER A 51 19.50 8.75 17.99
N HIS A 52 18.73 8.61 19.07
CA HIS A 52 19.26 8.57 20.43
C HIS A 52 19.95 7.24 20.76
N GLY A 53 19.55 6.14 20.12
CA GLY A 53 20.16 4.82 20.26
C GLY A 53 19.68 3.99 21.45
N HIS A 54 18.84 4.53 22.33
CA HIS A 54 18.23 3.81 23.44
C HIS A 54 16.85 4.41 23.84
N PRO A 55 16.04 3.71 24.65
CA PRO A 55 14.75 4.23 25.10
C PRO A 55 14.84 5.60 25.77
N MET A 56 13.82 6.44 25.55
CA MET A 56 13.76 7.85 25.98
C MET A 56 12.54 8.15 26.84
N SER A 57 12.66 9.05 27.81
CA SER A 57 11.48 9.61 28.50
C SER A 57 10.68 10.54 27.58
N LEU A 58 9.42 10.80 27.92
CA LEU A 58 8.60 11.75 27.15
C LEU A 58 9.17 13.17 27.15
N SER A 59 9.81 13.61 28.25
CA SER A 59 10.45 14.92 28.31
C SER A 59 11.65 15.00 27.38
N GLN A 60 12.45 13.94 27.29
CA GLN A 60 13.56 13.85 26.34
C GLN A 60 13.05 13.86 24.90
N ILE A 61 12.01 13.08 24.57
CA ILE A 61 11.40 13.08 23.24
C ILE A 61 10.87 14.47 22.90
N ALA A 62 10.09 15.08 23.80
CA ALA A 62 9.51 16.40 23.61
C ALA A 62 10.58 17.48 23.38
N SER A 63 11.72 17.41 24.10
CA SER A 63 12.83 18.37 23.92
C SER A 63 13.52 18.31 22.55
N LYS A 64 13.28 17.23 21.78
CA LYS A 64 13.81 17.04 20.42
C LYS A 64 12.79 17.41 19.34
N LEU A 65 11.55 17.72 19.71
CA LEU A 65 10.57 18.24 18.77
C LEU A 65 10.95 19.67 18.38
N GLU A 66 10.82 20.00 17.10
CA GLU A 66 11.01 21.35 16.56
C GLU A 66 9.82 22.26 16.95
N SER A 67 9.61 22.47 18.24
CA SER A 67 8.50 23.25 18.80
C SER A 67 8.94 24.06 20.03
N PRO A 68 8.52 25.33 20.14
CA PRO A 68 8.90 26.17 21.28
C PRO A 68 8.24 25.75 22.60
N SER A 69 7.13 25.00 22.57
CA SER A 69 6.39 24.59 23.76
C SER A 69 5.62 23.28 23.52
N PRO A 70 6.32 22.13 23.47
CA PRO A 70 5.68 20.84 23.26
C PRO A 70 4.78 20.45 24.45
N ASP A 71 3.54 20.05 24.17
CA ASP A 71 2.63 19.52 25.19
C ASP A 71 2.93 18.05 25.49
N VAL A 72 3.75 17.84 26.52
CA VAL A 72 4.14 16.49 27.00
C VAL A 72 2.93 15.68 27.48
N THR A 73 1.87 16.33 27.96
CA THR A 73 0.66 15.64 28.44
C THR A 73 -0.12 15.07 27.27
N CYS A 74 -0.24 15.82 26.17
CA CYS A 74 -0.82 15.31 24.93
C CYS A 74 0.03 14.19 24.32
N LEU A 75 1.36 14.37 24.26
CA LEU A 75 2.28 13.33 23.79
C LEU A 75 2.15 12.03 24.61
N ALA A 76 2.00 12.14 25.93
CA ALA A 76 1.79 10.98 26.80
C ALA A 76 0.55 10.16 26.43
N ARG A 77 -0.54 10.81 26.03
CA ARG A 77 -1.79 10.15 25.63
C ARG A 77 -1.64 9.42 24.29
N VAL A 78 -0.98 10.05 23.32
CA VAL A 78 -0.64 9.43 22.03
C VAL A 78 0.26 8.21 22.24
N MET A 79 1.36 8.37 22.98
CA MET A 79 2.31 7.28 23.22
C MET A 79 1.68 6.12 23.99
N ARG A 80 0.79 6.39 24.95
CA ARG A 80 0.03 5.33 25.67
C ARG A 80 -0.77 4.45 24.71
N MET A 81 -1.44 5.07 23.74
CA MET A 81 -2.22 4.38 22.73
C MET A 81 -1.32 3.52 21.82
N LEU A 82 -0.23 4.10 21.33
CA LEU A 82 0.69 3.40 20.42
C LEU A 82 1.46 2.28 21.12
N VAL A 83 1.77 2.41 22.41
CA VAL A 83 2.31 1.33 23.24
C VAL A 83 1.28 0.22 23.44
N ARG A 84 0.01 0.57 23.71
CA ARG A 84 -1.08 -0.42 23.84
C ARG A 84 -1.28 -1.22 22.54
N LYS A 85 -1.07 -0.57 21.39
CA LYS A 85 -1.09 -1.18 20.04
C LYS A 85 0.24 -1.84 19.66
N LYS A 86 1.22 -1.89 20.57
CA LYS A 86 2.55 -2.50 20.39
C LYS A 86 3.36 -1.91 19.24
N ILE A 87 3.11 -0.65 18.90
CA ILE A 87 3.93 0.10 17.94
C ILE A 87 5.21 0.58 18.61
N PHE A 88 5.12 1.05 19.86
CA PHE A 88 6.27 1.38 20.70
C PHE A 88 6.29 0.50 21.96
N THR A 89 7.41 0.46 22.65
CA THR A 89 7.54 -0.16 23.98
C THR A 89 7.57 0.91 25.07
N VAL A 90 7.26 0.50 26.31
CA VAL A 90 7.51 1.29 27.51
C VAL A 90 8.13 0.40 28.57
N ASP A 91 9.21 0.88 29.20
CA ASP A 91 9.85 0.24 30.34
C ASP A 91 9.71 1.14 31.58
N TYR A 92 9.33 0.53 32.70
CA TYR A 92 9.17 1.17 34.01
C TYR A 92 10.28 0.78 34.99
N ASN A 93 11.23 -0.04 34.58
CA ASN A 93 12.25 -0.60 35.47
C ASN A 93 13.46 0.33 35.68
N ASN A 94 13.48 1.52 35.07
CA ASN A 94 14.61 2.42 35.23
C ASN A 94 14.50 3.25 36.51
N THR A 95 15.24 2.82 37.55
CA THR A 95 15.31 3.44 38.87
C THR A 95 16.63 4.19 39.05
N SER A 96 16.84 5.27 38.30
CA SER A 96 17.89 6.24 38.63
C SER A 96 17.28 7.39 39.46
N GLY A 97 16.86 7.09 40.69
CA GLY A 97 16.25 8.05 41.63
C GLY A 97 15.01 7.54 42.36
N GLU A 98 14.41 8.38 43.23
CA GLU A 98 13.18 8.10 43.99
C GLU A 98 11.90 8.03 43.11
N GLU A 99 11.98 8.41 41.82
CA GLU A 99 10.84 8.49 40.91
C GLU A 99 11.02 7.58 39.69
N ILE A 100 10.02 6.74 39.41
CA ILE A 100 10.00 5.84 38.24
C ILE A 100 9.65 6.67 37.00
N VAL A 101 10.61 6.86 36.10
CA VAL A 101 10.40 7.56 34.83
C VAL A 101 10.22 6.54 33.70
N PRO A 102 9.04 6.46 33.06
CA PRO A 102 8.81 5.53 31.95
C PRO A 102 9.69 5.89 30.75
N LEU A 103 10.37 4.88 30.20
CA LEU A 103 11.19 5.02 29.00
C LEU A 103 10.54 4.33 27.80
N TYR A 104 10.44 5.05 26.69
CA TYR A 104 9.79 4.61 25.47
C TYR A 104 10.84 4.17 24.45
N GLY A 105 10.65 2.97 23.90
CA GLY A 105 11.56 2.36 22.93
C GLY A 105 10.88 1.97 21.62
N LEU A 106 11.68 1.65 20.61
CA LEU A 106 11.19 1.15 19.33
C LEU A 106 10.80 -0.33 19.43
N THR A 107 9.84 -0.74 18.61
CA THR A 107 9.58 -2.13 18.22
C THR A 107 9.99 -2.35 16.77
N THR A 108 9.97 -3.61 16.31
CA THR A 108 10.08 -3.96 14.89
C THR A 108 9.07 -3.20 14.03
N THR A 109 7.85 -2.99 14.52
CA THR A 109 6.81 -2.25 13.79
C THR A 109 7.17 -0.77 13.64
N SER A 110 7.58 -0.09 14.71
CA SER A 110 7.97 1.33 14.60
C SER A 110 9.24 1.56 13.78
N MET A 111 10.11 0.55 13.64
CA MET A 111 11.30 0.66 12.77
C MET A 111 10.92 0.82 11.29
N TRP A 112 9.76 0.31 10.87
CA TRP A 112 9.24 0.55 9.51
C TRP A 112 8.75 1.99 9.30
N LEU A 113 8.71 2.83 10.34
CA LEU A 113 8.22 4.21 10.29
C LEU A 113 9.35 5.24 10.32
N LEU A 114 10.61 4.81 10.30
CA LEU A 114 11.77 5.70 10.26
C LEU A 114 11.83 6.39 8.89
N HIS A 115 11.97 7.72 8.83
CA HIS A 115 11.92 8.46 7.57
C HIS A 115 13.18 8.23 6.71
N ASP A 116 14.34 8.15 7.35
CA ASP A 116 15.64 8.12 6.67
C ASP A 116 16.16 6.70 6.39
N GLN A 117 15.30 5.69 6.50
CA GLN A 117 15.63 4.30 6.18
C GLN A 117 15.20 3.92 4.77
N ASP A 118 16.00 3.06 4.11
CA ASP A 118 15.67 2.65 2.75
C ASP A 118 14.34 1.89 2.70
N LEU A 119 14.08 1.03 3.69
CA LEU A 119 12.83 0.31 3.89
C LEU A 119 11.95 1.03 4.92
N SER A 120 11.31 2.11 4.48
CA SER A 120 10.33 2.86 5.27
C SER A 120 8.94 2.80 4.65
N LEU A 121 7.91 2.66 5.49
CA LEU A 121 6.50 2.77 5.15
C LEU A 121 5.89 4.11 5.62
N ALA A 122 6.66 4.99 6.28
CA ALA A 122 6.15 6.30 6.70
C ALA A 122 5.58 7.12 5.53
N PRO A 123 6.25 7.25 4.36
CA PRO A 123 5.67 7.99 3.25
C PRO A 123 4.35 7.39 2.74
N MET A 124 4.26 6.06 2.70
CA MET A 124 3.03 5.36 2.32
C MET A 124 1.90 5.69 3.31
N PHE A 125 2.18 5.60 4.60
CA PHE A 125 1.20 5.88 5.65
C PHE A 125 0.69 7.32 5.58
N LEU A 126 1.57 8.30 5.33
CA LEU A 126 1.18 9.71 5.15
C LEU A 126 0.28 9.90 3.93
N THR A 127 0.55 9.21 2.82
CA THR A 127 -0.30 9.25 1.63
C THR A 127 -1.72 8.75 1.91
N PHE A 128 -1.87 7.54 2.47
CA PHE A 128 -3.21 6.97 2.74
C PHE A 128 -3.94 7.65 3.90
N THR A 129 -3.25 8.50 4.65
CA THR A 129 -3.86 9.33 5.70
C THR A 129 -3.88 10.82 5.36
N HIS A 130 -3.68 11.16 4.09
CA HIS A 130 -3.83 12.51 3.61
C HIS A 130 -5.30 12.95 3.74
N PRO A 131 -5.57 14.22 4.12
CA PRO A 131 -6.94 14.70 4.28
C PRO A 131 -7.83 14.42 3.07
N TRP A 132 -7.32 14.53 1.85
CA TRP A 132 -8.12 14.23 0.66
C TRP A 132 -8.62 12.79 0.61
N ILE A 133 -7.75 11.83 0.91
CA ILE A 133 -8.08 10.40 0.95
C ILE A 133 -9.10 10.13 2.05
N ILE A 134 -8.79 10.54 3.29
CA ILE A 134 -9.67 10.27 4.44
C ILE A 134 -11.04 10.91 4.23
N SER A 135 -11.09 12.15 3.76
CA SER A 135 -12.37 12.85 3.59
C SER A 135 -13.24 12.26 2.48
N ALA A 136 -12.65 11.61 1.46
CA ALA A 136 -13.42 10.88 0.45
C ALA A 136 -14.26 9.75 1.06
N TRP A 137 -13.80 9.13 2.16
CA TRP A 137 -14.49 8.00 2.79
C TRP A 137 -15.85 8.39 3.40
N PHE A 138 -16.06 9.68 3.72
CA PHE A 138 -17.38 10.15 4.15
C PHE A 138 -18.44 10.04 3.06
N GLU A 139 -18.04 9.94 1.78
CA GLU A 139 -18.95 9.83 0.64
C GLU A 139 -19.32 8.39 0.27
N ILE A 140 -18.80 7.36 0.97
CA ILE A 140 -19.11 5.94 0.68
C ILE A 140 -20.63 5.67 0.74
N SER A 141 -21.32 6.20 1.73
CA SER A 141 -22.78 6.00 1.83
C SER A 141 -23.54 6.63 0.66
N ARG A 142 -23.02 7.73 0.11
CA ARG A 142 -23.62 8.43 -1.02
C ARG A 142 -23.28 7.75 -2.35
N SER A 143 -22.05 7.25 -2.52
CA SER A 143 -21.65 6.46 -3.70
C SER A 143 -22.50 5.21 -3.86
N ILE A 144 -22.80 4.50 -2.77
CA ILE A 144 -23.68 3.32 -2.81
C ILE A 144 -25.09 3.69 -3.29
N LYS A 145 -25.62 4.84 -2.85
CA LYS A 145 -26.98 5.28 -3.19
C LYS A 145 -27.12 5.84 -4.60
N GLU A 146 -26.11 6.56 -5.08
CA GLU A 146 -26.20 7.37 -6.29
C GLU A 146 -25.28 6.88 -7.42
N GLY A 147 -24.40 5.92 -7.15
CA GLY A 147 -23.29 5.56 -8.03
C GLY A 147 -22.19 6.63 -8.06
N GLY A 148 -21.08 6.31 -8.75
CA GLY A 148 -19.88 7.15 -8.83
C GLY A 148 -18.91 6.91 -7.67
N THR A 149 -17.70 7.45 -7.79
CA THR A 149 -16.60 7.20 -6.85
C THR A 149 -16.69 8.16 -5.65
N PRO A 150 -16.48 7.72 -4.39
CA PRO A 150 -16.46 8.61 -3.23
C PRO A 150 -15.54 9.82 -3.38
N PHE A 151 -14.33 9.64 -3.92
CA PHE A 151 -13.40 10.75 -4.18
C PHE A 151 -13.97 11.79 -5.16
N GLU A 152 -14.57 11.34 -6.28
CA GLU A 152 -15.22 12.23 -7.25
C GLU A 152 -16.42 12.95 -6.64
N LYS A 153 -17.18 12.30 -5.76
CA LYS A 153 -18.28 12.94 -5.05
C LYS A 153 -17.81 14.03 -4.08
N ALA A 154 -16.67 13.81 -3.42
CA ALA A 154 -16.10 14.76 -2.48
C ALA A 154 -15.48 15.99 -3.19
N TYR A 155 -14.82 15.79 -4.33
CA TYR A 155 -13.98 16.82 -4.95
C TYR A 155 -14.36 17.24 -6.38
N GLY A 156 -15.35 16.59 -7.00
CA GLY A 156 -15.84 16.90 -8.34
C GLY A 156 -14.93 16.49 -9.50
N GLN A 157 -13.84 15.77 -9.22
CA GLN A 157 -12.87 15.28 -10.21
C GLN A 157 -12.25 13.97 -9.73
N SER A 158 -11.62 13.22 -10.63
CA SER A 158 -10.96 11.96 -10.31
C SER A 158 -9.68 12.17 -9.50
N PHE A 159 -9.23 11.10 -8.85
CA PHE A 159 -7.95 11.05 -8.12
C PHE A 159 -6.76 11.44 -9.01
N TRP A 160 -6.70 10.88 -10.22
CA TRP A 160 -5.59 11.10 -11.15
C TRP A 160 -5.58 12.53 -11.72
N GLU A 161 -6.74 13.13 -11.96
CA GLU A 161 -6.83 14.55 -12.34
C GLU A 161 -6.34 15.45 -11.21
N ARG A 162 -6.72 15.16 -9.95
CA ARG A 162 -6.21 15.90 -8.79
C ARG A 162 -4.70 15.78 -8.64
N ALA A 163 -4.14 14.59 -8.82
CA ALA A 163 -2.69 14.41 -8.81
C ALA A 163 -2.00 15.19 -9.93
N ALA A 164 -2.57 15.23 -11.14
CA ALA A 164 -2.00 16.01 -12.23
C ALA A 164 -2.00 17.53 -11.97
N GLU A 165 -3.00 18.04 -11.24
CA GLU A 165 -3.16 19.47 -10.92
C GLU A 165 -2.33 19.93 -9.71
N ASP A 166 -2.09 19.06 -8.75
CA ASP A 166 -1.36 19.38 -7.51
C ASP A 166 0.00 18.65 -7.46
N PRO A 167 1.12 19.35 -7.74
CA PRO A 167 2.45 18.77 -7.70
C PRO A 167 2.89 18.25 -6.32
N GLU A 168 2.41 18.85 -5.23
CA GLU A 168 2.76 18.44 -3.86
C GLU A 168 2.08 17.11 -3.56
N PHE A 169 0.78 17.00 -3.85
CA PHE A 169 0.03 15.76 -3.71
C PHE A 169 0.60 14.65 -4.60
N ASN A 170 0.92 14.96 -5.86
CA ASN A 170 1.55 14.01 -6.77
C ASN A 170 2.91 13.51 -6.26
N THR A 171 3.73 14.42 -5.73
CA THR A 171 5.04 14.07 -5.17
C THR A 171 4.88 13.17 -3.94
N MET A 172 3.95 13.50 -3.04
CA MET A 172 3.61 12.68 -1.88
C MET A 172 3.13 11.29 -2.31
N PHE A 173 2.20 11.21 -3.27
CA PHE A 173 1.68 9.94 -3.78
C PHE A 173 2.80 9.08 -4.39
N ASN A 174 3.59 9.64 -5.31
CA ASN A 174 4.72 8.92 -5.93
C ASN A 174 5.74 8.43 -4.90
N THR A 175 6.02 9.24 -3.88
CA THR A 175 6.92 8.87 -2.77
C THR A 175 6.32 7.73 -1.94
N GLY A 176 5.02 7.79 -1.63
CA GLY A 176 4.30 6.74 -0.92
C GLY A 176 4.27 5.41 -1.68
N MET A 177 4.00 5.44 -2.98
CA MET A 177 3.99 4.24 -3.82
C MET A 177 5.40 3.64 -4.02
N ALA A 178 6.42 4.50 -4.10
CA ALA A 178 7.81 4.05 -4.10
C ALA A 178 8.16 3.34 -2.78
N ALA A 179 7.78 3.91 -1.64
CA ALA A 179 7.94 3.31 -0.31
C ALA A 179 7.24 1.94 -0.21
N ALA A 180 5.99 1.84 -0.67
CA ALA A 180 5.24 0.59 -0.73
C ALA A 180 5.89 -0.44 -1.65
N THR A 181 6.54 -0.02 -2.75
CA THR A 181 7.13 -0.93 -3.72
C THR A 181 8.43 -1.56 -3.23
N LYS A 182 9.26 -0.82 -2.50
CA LYS A 182 10.62 -1.26 -2.10
C LYS A 182 10.66 -2.64 -1.41
N PRO A 183 9.81 -2.95 -0.42
CA PRO A 183 9.82 -4.27 0.24
C PRO A 183 9.49 -5.42 -0.72
N ALA A 184 8.72 -5.18 -1.79
CA ALA A 184 8.32 -6.20 -2.75
C ALA A 184 9.37 -6.46 -3.85
N LEU A 185 10.29 -5.52 -4.09
CA LEU A 185 11.23 -5.58 -5.21
C LEU A 185 12.04 -6.88 -5.25
N ASP A 186 12.63 -7.28 -4.12
CA ASP A 186 13.44 -8.50 -4.04
C ASP A 186 12.61 -9.76 -4.24
N ALA A 187 11.37 -9.77 -3.74
CA ALA A 187 10.47 -10.91 -3.88
C ALA A 187 10.05 -11.09 -5.35
N VAL A 188 9.74 -10.00 -6.07
CA VAL A 188 9.40 -10.05 -7.50
C VAL A 188 10.59 -10.55 -8.32
N VAL A 189 11.78 -9.97 -8.13
CA VAL A 189 13.00 -10.36 -8.86
C VAL A 189 13.37 -11.82 -8.62
N LYS A 190 13.26 -12.30 -7.37
CA LYS A 190 13.55 -13.71 -7.04
C LYS A 190 12.44 -14.65 -7.53
N GLY A 191 11.18 -14.27 -7.36
CA GLY A 191 10.02 -15.08 -7.71
C GLY A 191 9.85 -15.29 -9.20
N TYR A 192 10.27 -14.31 -10.02
CA TYR A 192 10.24 -14.40 -11.48
C TYR A 192 11.63 -14.61 -12.11
N LYS A 193 12.56 -15.22 -11.36
CA LYS A 193 13.97 -15.31 -11.75
C LYS A 193 14.18 -15.90 -13.15
N ASP A 194 13.52 -17.02 -13.44
CA ASP A 194 13.70 -17.73 -14.71
C ASP A 194 13.10 -16.93 -15.87
N GLY A 195 11.92 -16.35 -15.66
CA GLY A 195 11.26 -15.50 -16.65
C GLY A 195 12.09 -14.27 -17.04
N PHE A 196 12.76 -13.61 -16.08
CA PHE A 196 13.68 -12.52 -16.37
C PHE A 196 15.01 -12.99 -17.00
N SER A 197 15.53 -14.15 -16.58
CA SER A 197 16.77 -14.70 -17.12
C SER A 197 16.63 -15.09 -18.59
N GLU A 198 15.47 -15.62 -18.98
CA GLU A 198 15.16 -16.02 -20.35
C GLU A 198 14.74 -14.87 -21.26
N LEU A 199 14.30 -13.74 -20.67
CA LEU A 199 13.88 -12.57 -21.42
C LEU A 199 15.07 -11.98 -22.19
N LYS A 200 14.90 -11.87 -23.51
CA LYS A 200 15.85 -11.22 -24.40
C LYS A 200 15.20 -9.98 -24.98
N GLY A 201 15.87 -8.84 -24.88
CA GLY A 201 15.40 -7.59 -25.47
C GLY A 201 14.80 -6.64 -24.44
N THR A 202 13.61 -6.10 -24.73
CA THR A 202 13.03 -4.96 -24.01
C THR A 202 11.95 -5.38 -23.03
N LEU A 203 12.02 -4.85 -21.81
CA LEU A 203 10.96 -4.91 -20.80
C LEU A 203 10.43 -3.50 -20.55
N ILE A 204 9.10 -3.32 -20.71
CA ILE A 204 8.43 -2.07 -20.33
C ILE A 204 7.69 -2.28 -19.01
N ASP A 205 7.96 -1.42 -18.05
CA ASP A 205 7.16 -1.25 -16.82
C ASP A 205 6.13 -0.16 -17.08
N VAL A 206 4.85 -0.54 -17.22
CA VAL A 206 3.75 0.36 -17.55
C VAL A 206 3.08 0.81 -16.26
N GLY A 207 2.96 2.13 -16.08
CA GLY A 207 2.61 2.70 -14.78
C GLY A 207 3.74 2.57 -13.76
N GLY A 208 5.00 2.50 -14.22
CA GLY A 208 6.15 2.23 -13.35
C GLY A 208 6.53 3.39 -12.41
N GLY A 209 5.78 4.49 -12.42
CA GLY A 209 5.97 5.66 -11.59
C GLY A 209 7.36 6.27 -11.78
N ILE A 210 8.09 6.41 -10.68
CA ILE A 210 9.48 6.88 -10.69
C ILE A 210 10.52 5.79 -11.06
N GLY A 211 10.08 4.65 -11.58
CA GLY A 211 10.93 3.63 -12.22
C GLY A 211 11.68 2.67 -11.29
N ARG A 212 11.25 2.54 -10.02
CA ARG A 212 11.97 1.72 -9.02
C ARG A 212 12.00 0.23 -9.37
N MET A 213 10.90 -0.32 -9.88
CA MET A 213 10.80 -1.74 -10.20
C MET A 213 11.66 -2.10 -11.41
N ILE A 214 11.47 -1.42 -12.53
CA ILE A 214 12.30 -1.66 -13.72
C ILE A 214 13.79 -1.43 -13.45
N ALA A 215 14.17 -0.43 -12.66
CA ALA A 215 15.57 -0.20 -12.28
C ALA A 215 16.16 -1.36 -11.49
N LYS A 216 15.39 -1.95 -10.56
CA LYS A 216 15.82 -3.14 -9.82
C LYS A 216 16.00 -4.34 -10.75
N ILE A 217 15.07 -4.55 -11.67
CA ILE A 217 15.12 -5.68 -12.62
C ILE A 217 16.34 -5.55 -13.54
N VAL A 218 16.55 -4.39 -14.16
CA VAL A 218 17.70 -4.14 -15.04
C VAL A 218 19.03 -4.26 -14.29
N LYS A 219 19.10 -3.82 -13.03
CA LYS A 219 20.29 -4.00 -12.20
C LYS A 219 20.60 -5.48 -11.95
N ALA A 220 19.58 -6.32 -11.77
CA ALA A 220 19.74 -7.76 -11.57
C ALA A 220 20.00 -8.52 -12.88
N TYR A 221 19.49 -8.00 -14.00
CA TYR A 221 19.54 -8.60 -15.33
C TYR A 221 19.98 -7.56 -16.39
N PRO A 222 21.28 -7.22 -16.44
CA PRO A 222 21.77 -6.12 -17.28
C PRO A 222 21.61 -6.33 -18.79
N HIS A 223 21.27 -7.54 -19.23
CA HIS A 223 20.97 -7.85 -20.63
C HIS A 223 19.58 -7.37 -21.07
N ILE A 224 18.70 -7.03 -20.12
CA ILE A 224 17.36 -6.49 -20.39
C ILE A 224 17.47 -4.98 -20.63
N LYS A 225 16.85 -4.50 -21.72
CA LYS A 225 16.66 -3.07 -21.97
C LYS A 225 15.39 -2.61 -21.24
N GLY A 226 15.54 -1.83 -20.19
CA GLY A 226 14.41 -1.36 -19.39
C GLY A 226 13.81 -0.07 -19.93
N ILE A 227 12.48 -0.03 -20.00
CA ILE A 227 11.71 1.19 -20.25
C ILE A 227 10.74 1.39 -19.09
N ASN A 228 10.75 2.58 -18.50
CA ASN A 228 9.72 3.02 -17.57
C ASN A 228 8.70 3.88 -18.33
N LEU A 229 7.47 3.39 -18.48
CA LEU A 229 6.37 4.13 -19.11
C LEU A 229 5.41 4.62 -18.04
N ASP A 230 5.20 5.93 -17.97
CA ASP A 230 4.18 6.54 -17.12
C ASP A 230 3.66 7.84 -17.76
N LEU A 231 2.72 8.53 -17.10
CA LEU A 231 2.24 9.82 -17.54
C LEU A 231 3.40 10.84 -17.65
N PRO A 232 3.37 11.78 -18.61
CA PRO A 232 4.47 12.71 -18.83
C PRO A 232 4.92 13.48 -17.58
N HIS A 233 3.98 13.92 -16.74
CA HIS A 233 4.29 14.67 -15.52
C HIS A 233 4.96 13.79 -14.43
N VAL A 234 4.67 12.49 -14.41
CA VAL A 234 5.26 11.54 -13.45
C VAL A 234 6.71 11.27 -13.84
N VAL A 235 6.96 10.84 -15.09
CA VAL A 235 8.33 10.54 -15.53
C VAL A 235 9.24 11.76 -15.56
N ALA A 236 8.70 12.98 -15.69
CA ALA A 236 9.47 14.21 -15.61
C ALA A 236 10.13 14.41 -14.23
N SER A 237 9.55 13.84 -13.17
CA SER A 237 10.08 13.85 -11.79
C SER A 237 10.90 12.61 -11.44
N ALA A 238 10.99 11.63 -12.32
CA ALA A 238 11.67 10.38 -12.04
C ALA A 238 13.20 10.57 -12.02
N PRO A 239 13.91 10.00 -11.03
CA PRO A 239 15.37 10.04 -11.01
C PRO A 239 15.94 9.17 -12.14
N GLN A 240 17.12 9.53 -12.62
CA GLN A 240 17.83 8.72 -13.62
C GLN A 240 18.26 7.38 -13.03
N HIS A 241 17.91 6.28 -13.70
CA HIS A 241 18.36 4.93 -13.35
C HIS A 241 19.24 4.35 -14.46
N PRO A 242 20.48 3.90 -14.17
CA PRO A 242 21.33 3.29 -15.18
C PRO A 242 20.66 2.11 -15.89
N GLY A 243 20.64 2.13 -17.23
CA GLY A 243 20.03 1.08 -18.06
C GLY A 243 18.51 1.18 -18.23
N VAL A 244 17.87 2.24 -17.72
CA VAL A 244 16.43 2.50 -17.86
C VAL A 244 16.19 3.76 -18.68
N THR A 245 15.28 3.68 -19.64
CA THR A 245 14.77 4.84 -20.39
C THR A 245 13.38 5.23 -19.88
N HIS A 246 13.20 6.49 -19.49
CA HIS A 246 11.89 7.03 -19.11
C HIS A 246 11.12 7.51 -20.34
N VAL A 247 9.86 7.08 -20.47
CA VAL A 247 8.96 7.44 -21.57
C VAL A 247 7.67 7.98 -21.00
N GLY A 248 7.31 9.21 -21.36
CA GLY A 248 6.02 9.80 -21.03
C GLY A 248 4.96 9.37 -22.04
N GLY A 249 3.85 8.82 -21.59
CA GLY A 249 2.79 8.32 -22.46
C GLY A 249 1.49 8.01 -21.74
N ASP A 250 0.57 7.38 -22.47
CA ASP A 250 -0.77 7.03 -21.98
C ASP A 250 -1.08 5.60 -22.43
N MET A 251 -1.14 4.67 -21.46
CA MET A 251 -1.38 3.25 -21.70
C MET A 251 -2.74 2.95 -22.36
N PHE A 252 -3.71 3.86 -22.25
CA PHE A 252 -4.99 3.73 -22.94
C PHE A 252 -4.90 4.07 -24.42
N LYS A 253 -3.87 4.82 -24.84
CA LYS A 253 -3.63 5.19 -26.24
C LYS A 253 -2.66 4.22 -26.90
N GLU A 254 -1.44 4.15 -26.39
CA GLU A 254 -0.36 3.39 -27.00
C GLU A 254 0.65 2.94 -25.95
N ILE A 255 1.14 1.71 -26.11
CA ILE A 255 2.27 1.16 -25.34
C ILE A 255 3.36 0.85 -26.37
N PRO A 256 4.62 1.31 -26.18
CA PRO A 256 5.70 1.02 -27.12
C PRO A 256 5.93 -0.49 -27.30
N ASN A 257 6.47 -0.88 -28.45
CA ASN A 257 6.75 -2.30 -28.71
C ASN A 257 7.83 -2.84 -27.76
N ALA A 258 7.61 -4.03 -27.21
CA ALA A 258 8.55 -4.71 -26.32
C ALA A 258 8.42 -6.24 -26.36
N ASP A 259 9.41 -6.92 -25.80
CA ASP A 259 9.41 -8.38 -25.66
C ASP A 259 8.57 -8.81 -24.45
N ALA A 260 8.53 -8.00 -23.40
CA ALA A 260 7.65 -8.18 -22.27
C ALA A 260 7.14 -6.84 -21.71
N ILE A 261 5.95 -6.89 -21.12
CA ILE A 261 5.35 -5.79 -20.37
C ILE A 261 5.15 -6.27 -18.94
N ILE A 262 5.49 -5.43 -17.97
CA ILE A 262 5.21 -5.65 -16.55
C ILE A 262 4.31 -4.54 -16.01
N PHE A 263 3.36 -4.93 -15.16
CA PHE A 263 2.53 -4.06 -14.35
C PHE A 263 2.78 -4.39 -12.88
N LYS A 264 2.73 -3.38 -12.01
CA LYS A 264 2.62 -3.61 -10.57
C LYS A 264 1.61 -2.64 -9.99
N SER A 265 0.52 -3.16 -9.40
CA SER A 265 -0.48 -2.30 -8.74
C SER A 265 -1.04 -1.26 -9.71
N ILE A 266 -1.44 -1.72 -10.91
CA ILE A 266 -1.98 -0.84 -11.97
C ILE A 266 -3.37 -1.28 -12.36
N LEU A 267 -3.54 -2.55 -12.73
CA LEU A 267 -4.80 -3.03 -13.23
C LEU A 267 -5.88 -3.05 -12.12
N HIS A 268 -5.50 -3.06 -10.85
CA HIS A 268 -6.44 -2.90 -9.74
C HIS A 268 -7.06 -1.50 -9.62
N ASP A 269 -6.47 -0.46 -10.22
CA ASP A 269 -7.00 0.92 -10.18
C ASP A 269 -8.20 1.13 -11.13
N TRP A 270 -8.50 0.14 -11.98
CA TRP A 270 -9.38 0.32 -13.13
C TRP A 270 -10.49 -0.73 -13.19
N THR A 271 -11.61 -0.33 -13.80
CA THR A 271 -12.69 -1.25 -14.16
C THR A 271 -12.22 -2.35 -15.10
N ASP A 272 -13.00 -3.42 -15.21
CA ASP A 272 -12.71 -4.52 -16.13
C ASP A 272 -12.67 -4.03 -17.60
N GLU A 273 -13.52 -3.08 -18.01
CA GLU A 273 -13.52 -2.52 -19.37
C GLU A 273 -12.23 -1.74 -19.67
N HIS A 274 -11.76 -0.95 -18.71
CA HIS A 274 -10.50 -0.23 -18.81
C HIS A 274 -9.31 -1.19 -18.85
N CYS A 275 -9.30 -2.21 -17.99
CA CYS A 275 -8.30 -3.27 -18.00
C CYS A 275 -8.26 -4.00 -19.35
N LEU A 276 -9.42 -4.35 -19.93
CA LEU A 276 -9.50 -4.98 -21.25
C LEU A 276 -8.88 -4.09 -22.33
N LYS A 277 -9.10 -2.78 -22.27
CA LYS A 277 -8.49 -1.82 -23.21
C LYS A 277 -6.97 -1.79 -23.05
N ILE A 278 -6.46 -1.70 -21.83
CA ILE A 278 -5.02 -1.71 -21.53
C ILE A 278 -4.38 -3.03 -22.01
N LEU A 279 -4.95 -4.17 -21.64
CA LEU A 279 -4.44 -5.49 -22.00
C LEU A 279 -4.47 -5.74 -23.51
N LYS A 280 -5.48 -5.22 -24.24
CA LYS A 280 -5.50 -5.25 -25.71
C LYS A 280 -4.39 -4.41 -26.33
N ASN A 281 -4.05 -3.25 -25.74
CA ASN A 281 -2.89 -2.47 -26.18
C ASN A 281 -1.58 -3.20 -25.89
N CYS A 282 -1.47 -3.89 -24.74
CA CYS A 282 -0.33 -4.75 -24.44
C CYS A 282 -0.17 -5.86 -25.47
N LYS A 283 -1.26 -6.55 -25.81
CA LYS A 283 -1.25 -7.61 -26.83
C LYS A 283 -0.74 -7.11 -28.18
N LYS A 284 -1.02 -5.86 -28.57
CA LYS A 284 -0.49 -5.26 -29.81
C LYS A 284 1.00 -4.92 -29.69
N ALA A 285 1.44 -4.48 -28.52
CA ALA A 285 2.81 -4.04 -28.27
C ALA A 285 3.81 -5.19 -28.11
N VAL A 286 3.35 -6.38 -27.69
CA VAL A 286 4.21 -7.57 -27.58
C VAL A 286 4.12 -8.46 -28.81
N SER A 287 5.21 -9.18 -29.09
CA SER A 287 5.23 -10.19 -30.17
C SER A 287 4.22 -11.32 -29.90
N GLN A 288 3.39 -11.67 -30.87
CA GLN A 288 2.41 -12.76 -30.73
C GLN A 288 3.05 -14.14 -30.46
N SER A 289 4.30 -14.34 -30.86
CA SER A 289 4.95 -15.66 -30.77
C SER A 289 5.80 -15.88 -29.51
N LYS A 290 6.22 -14.79 -28.84
CA LYS A 290 7.17 -14.84 -27.71
C LYS A 290 6.92 -13.78 -26.63
N GLY A 291 5.96 -12.90 -26.86
CA GLY A 291 5.62 -11.82 -25.96
C GLY A 291 4.93 -12.30 -24.70
N LYS A 292 5.09 -11.56 -23.60
CA LYS A 292 4.38 -11.83 -22.36
C LYS A 292 3.99 -10.56 -21.62
N VAL A 293 2.91 -10.66 -20.87
CA VAL A 293 2.45 -9.66 -19.91
C VAL A 293 2.61 -10.26 -18.51
N ILE A 294 3.29 -9.53 -17.64
CA ILE A 294 3.58 -9.92 -16.27
C ILE A 294 2.83 -8.93 -15.37
N ILE A 295 1.93 -9.42 -14.52
CA ILE A 295 1.14 -8.58 -13.62
C ILE A 295 1.55 -8.91 -12.20
N VAL A 296 2.00 -7.92 -11.44
CA VAL A 296 2.32 -8.04 -10.03
C VAL A 296 1.20 -7.38 -9.24
N ASP A 297 0.21 -8.16 -8.85
CA ASP A 297 -0.97 -7.68 -8.13
C ASP A 297 -1.43 -8.66 -7.06
N VAL A 298 -2.34 -8.20 -6.21
CA VAL A 298 -3.01 -9.06 -5.25
C VAL A 298 -3.97 -10.00 -5.99
N ILE A 299 -4.05 -11.22 -5.48
CA ILE A 299 -5.14 -12.13 -5.83
C ILE A 299 -6.00 -12.26 -4.58
N LEU A 300 -7.16 -11.62 -4.63
CA LEU A 300 -8.10 -11.53 -3.54
C LEU A 300 -8.57 -12.92 -3.09
N ASN A 301 -8.50 -13.15 -1.78
CA ASN A 301 -9.11 -14.30 -1.14
C ASN A 301 -10.07 -13.78 -0.05
N PRO A 302 -11.37 -13.65 -0.35
CA PRO A 302 -12.34 -13.03 0.57
C PRO A 302 -12.46 -13.74 1.92
N ASP A 303 -12.30 -15.06 1.91
CA ASP A 303 -12.35 -15.91 3.11
C ASP A 303 -10.96 -16.18 3.72
N GLY A 304 -9.95 -15.49 3.20
CA GLY A 304 -8.57 -15.60 3.61
C GLY A 304 -8.35 -15.18 5.06
N LYS A 305 -7.40 -15.84 5.72
CA LYS A 305 -6.96 -15.55 7.09
C LYS A 305 -5.43 -15.46 7.20
N GLY A 306 -4.79 -15.18 6.07
CA GLY A 306 -3.37 -14.92 5.95
C GLY A 306 -2.98 -13.58 6.57
N LEU A 307 -1.67 -13.37 6.73
CA LEU A 307 -1.10 -12.23 7.46
C LEU A 307 -1.56 -10.85 6.92
N PHE A 308 -1.85 -10.76 5.62
CA PHE A 308 -2.22 -9.51 4.96
C PHE A 308 -3.67 -9.47 4.48
N ASP A 309 -4.48 -10.51 4.73
CA ASP A 309 -5.81 -10.61 4.09
C ASP A 309 -6.74 -9.47 4.55
N ASP A 310 -6.72 -9.09 5.84
CA ASP A 310 -7.47 -7.92 6.33
C ASP A 310 -7.00 -6.60 5.69
N ALA A 311 -5.69 -6.45 5.48
CA ALA A 311 -5.12 -5.27 4.83
C ALA A 311 -5.49 -5.21 3.34
N VAL A 312 -5.57 -6.37 2.69
CA VAL A 312 -6.04 -6.52 1.29
C VAL A 312 -7.51 -6.12 1.17
N ILE A 313 -8.37 -6.53 2.10
CA ILE A 313 -9.78 -6.08 2.11
C ILE A 313 -9.88 -4.57 2.33
N GLY A 314 -9.04 -4.01 3.22
CA GLY A 314 -8.95 -2.56 3.37
C GLY A 314 -8.47 -1.84 2.10
N CYS A 315 -7.53 -2.43 1.36
CA CYS A 315 -7.03 -1.92 0.08
C CYS A 315 -8.11 -1.96 -1.00
N ASP A 316 -8.88 -3.05 -1.10
CA ASP A 316 -10.02 -3.15 -2.03
C ASP A 316 -11.05 -2.05 -1.78
N LEU A 317 -11.37 -1.78 -0.51
CA LEU A 317 -12.28 -0.69 -0.16
C LEU A 317 -11.69 0.69 -0.49
N TRP A 318 -10.39 0.88 -0.33
CA TRP A 318 -9.69 2.09 -0.78
C TRP A 318 -9.75 2.26 -2.30
N LEU A 319 -9.53 1.18 -3.07
CA LEU A 319 -9.68 1.22 -4.53
C LEU A 319 -11.09 1.63 -4.94
N MET A 320 -12.12 1.10 -4.28
CA MET A 320 -13.51 1.51 -4.50
C MET A 320 -13.73 3.01 -4.15
N ALA A 321 -13.05 3.50 -3.10
CA ALA A 321 -13.24 4.86 -2.60
C ALA A 321 -12.53 5.94 -3.44
N ASP A 322 -11.33 5.62 -3.93
CA ASP A 322 -10.41 6.60 -4.51
C ASP A 322 -10.16 6.39 -6.01
N CYS A 323 -10.30 5.16 -6.53
CA CYS A 323 -10.07 4.83 -7.93
C CYS A 323 -11.38 4.51 -8.66
N VAL A 324 -11.59 5.08 -9.85
CA VAL A 324 -12.85 4.94 -10.59
C VAL A 324 -13.08 3.49 -11.02
N GLY A 325 -13.86 2.76 -10.21
CA GLY A 325 -14.17 1.35 -10.40
C GLY A 325 -12.97 0.41 -10.27
N GLY A 326 -11.96 0.83 -9.51
CA GLY A 326 -10.86 -0.04 -9.08
C GLY A 326 -11.35 -1.14 -8.14
N LYS A 327 -10.66 -2.28 -8.15
CA LYS A 327 -10.92 -3.44 -7.29
C LYS A 327 -9.73 -4.40 -7.26
N GLU A 328 -9.56 -5.07 -6.15
CA GLU A 328 -8.79 -6.32 -6.09
C GLU A 328 -9.60 -7.45 -6.72
N ARG A 329 -8.91 -8.39 -7.38
CA ARG A 329 -9.56 -9.45 -8.17
C ARG A 329 -9.24 -10.83 -7.63
N THR A 330 -10.23 -11.72 -7.63
CA THR A 330 -9.98 -13.15 -7.37
C THR A 330 -9.22 -13.78 -8.52
N GLU A 331 -8.72 -15.00 -8.32
CA GLU A 331 -8.04 -15.73 -9.39
C GLU A 331 -8.96 -15.99 -10.59
N GLU A 332 -10.25 -16.30 -10.35
CA GLU A 332 -11.25 -16.50 -11.39
C GLU A 332 -11.50 -15.22 -12.20
N GLU A 333 -11.57 -14.07 -11.54
CA GLU A 333 -11.73 -12.77 -12.20
C GLU A 333 -10.51 -12.42 -13.07
N TRP A 334 -9.29 -12.64 -12.55
CA TRP A 334 -8.07 -12.50 -13.35
C TRP A 334 -8.07 -13.41 -14.58
N ARG A 335 -8.44 -14.70 -14.41
CA ARG A 335 -8.54 -15.66 -15.52
C ARG A 335 -9.53 -15.20 -16.58
N LYS A 336 -10.71 -14.73 -16.15
CA LYS A 336 -11.75 -14.23 -17.04
C LYS A 336 -11.27 -13.01 -17.83
N LEU A 337 -10.73 -12.01 -17.13
CA LEU A 337 -10.23 -10.76 -17.71
C LEU A 337 -9.14 -11.01 -18.77
N LEU A 338 -8.15 -11.84 -18.45
CA LEU A 338 -7.06 -12.17 -19.37
C LEU A 338 -7.53 -12.98 -20.58
N LYS A 339 -8.46 -13.91 -20.38
CA LYS A 339 -9.06 -14.67 -21.48
C LYS A 339 -9.82 -13.76 -22.44
N GLU A 340 -10.62 -12.83 -21.92
CA GLU A 340 -11.38 -11.85 -22.73
C GLU A 340 -10.46 -10.85 -23.44
N ALA A 341 -9.30 -10.55 -22.88
CA ALA A 341 -8.25 -9.76 -23.53
C ALA A 341 -7.45 -10.54 -24.58
N GLY A 342 -7.69 -11.84 -24.75
CA GLY A 342 -7.05 -12.68 -25.76
C GLY A 342 -5.68 -13.24 -25.33
N PHE A 343 -5.54 -13.63 -24.06
CA PHE A 343 -4.40 -14.36 -23.51
C PHE A 343 -4.80 -15.82 -23.19
N THR A 344 -3.87 -16.77 -23.34
CA THR A 344 -4.12 -18.23 -23.20
C THR A 344 -3.82 -18.79 -21.81
N THR A 345 -2.75 -18.31 -21.17
CA THR A 345 -2.16 -18.95 -19.99
C THR A 345 -2.22 -18.01 -18.79
N LEU A 346 -2.59 -18.56 -17.62
CA LEU A 346 -2.38 -17.92 -16.33
C LEU A 346 -1.40 -18.78 -15.53
N ASN A 347 -0.13 -18.38 -15.47
CA ASN A 347 0.79 -18.93 -14.49
C ASN A 347 0.84 -17.99 -13.30
N VAL A 348 0.51 -18.49 -12.11
CA VAL A 348 0.46 -17.71 -10.88
C VAL A 348 1.62 -18.11 -9.98
N ILE A 349 2.42 -17.14 -9.57
CA ILE A 349 3.51 -17.31 -8.63
C ILE A 349 3.20 -16.46 -7.40
N ARG A 350 2.87 -17.12 -6.29
CA ARG A 350 2.61 -16.44 -5.01
C ARG A 350 3.94 -15.98 -4.40
N LEU A 351 4.06 -14.71 -4.02
CA LEU A 351 5.27 -14.18 -3.42
C LEU A 351 5.14 -14.08 -1.89
N PRO A 352 6.15 -14.50 -1.12
CA PRO A 352 6.20 -14.26 0.32
C PRO A 352 6.59 -12.80 0.60
N THR A 353 5.70 -11.87 0.32
CA THR A 353 5.95 -10.42 0.41
C THR A 353 4.75 -9.65 0.95
N ILE A 354 4.91 -8.33 1.09
CA ILE A 354 3.86 -7.40 1.49
C ILE A 354 2.57 -7.59 0.67
N MET A 355 1.42 -7.37 1.30
CA MET A 355 0.10 -7.45 0.68
C MET A 355 -0.19 -8.79 -0.04
N SER A 356 0.58 -9.86 0.26
CA SER A 356 0.48 -11.15 -0.42
C SER A 356 0.52 -11.05 -1.96
N LEU A 357 1.29 -10.08 -2.50
CA LEU A 357 1.41 -9.86 -3.94
C LEU A 357 1.75 -11.16 -4.68
N SER A 358 1.20 -11.31 -5.87
CA SER A 358 1.43 -12.47 -6.73
C SER A 358 1.87 -11.99 -8.10
N ILE A 359 2.69 -12.80 -8.77
CA ILE A 359 2.96 -12.61 -10.19
C ILE A 359 1.96 -13.45 -10.97
N ILE A 360 1.34 -12.81 -11.94
CA ILE A 360 0.45 -13.41 -12.91
C ILE A 360 1.09 -13.24 -14.28
N GLU A 361 1.56 -14.33 -14.87
CA GLU A 361 2.09 -14.33 -16.24
C GLU A 361 0.98 -14.70 -17.24
N ALA A 362 0.84 -13.86 -18.26
CA ALA A 362 -0.08 -14.01 -19.36
C ALA A 362 0.63 -13.98 -20.71
N VAL A 363 0.34 -14.97 -21.56
CA VAL A 363 0.90 -15.10 -22.92
C VAL A 363 -0.22 -14.85 -23.94
N PRO A 364 0.00 -14.02 -24.98
CA PRO A 364 -0.98 -13.79 -26.03
C PRO A 364 -1.44 -15.10 -26.70
N GLN A 365 -2.73 -15.17 -27.04
CA GLN A 365 -3.29 -16.20 -27.92
C GLN A 365 -2.84 -16.01 -29.36
#